data_AF-N9SQ27-F1
#
_entry.id   AF-N9SQ27-F1
#
_cell.length_a   1.000
_cell.length_b   1.000
_cell.length_c   1.000
_cell.angle_alpha   90.00
_cell.angle_beta   90.00
_cell.angle_gamma   90.00
#
_symmetry.space_group_name_H-M   'P 1'
#
loop_
_entity.id
_entity.type
_entity.pdbx_description
1 polymer ?
#
loop_
_entity_poly.entity_id
_entity_poly.type
_entity_poly.pdbx_seq_one_letter_code
_entity_poly.pdbx_strand_id
1 'polypeptide(L)' 'MSLKLISVYRNMLSNQCDLLAEIDDKGRVVKVFDYDGTELRIVRGNKVIKNGKEWDIRDPIAR' A
#
# COMPACT_ATOMS: atom_id res chain seq x y z
N MET A 1 -9.86 -12.96 2.93
CA MET A 1 -8.75 -12.02 3.19
C MET A 1 -7.45 -12.73 2.88
N SER A 2 -6.50 -12.05 2.24
CA SER A 2 -5.16 -12.57 1.96
C SER A 2 -4.12 -11.47 2.15
N LEU A 3 -2.93 -11.82 2.64
CA LEU A 3 -1.79 -10.90 2.68
C LEU A 3 -1.04 -10.95 1.35
N LYS A 4 -0.73 -9.79 0.78
CA LYS A 4 0.09 -9.65 -0.44
C LYS A 4 1.10 -8.54 -0.29
N LEU A 5 2.23 -8.70 -0.96
CA LEU A 5 3.17 -7.60 -1.17
C LEU A 5 2.60 -6.66 -2.24
N ILE A 6 2.64 -5.35 -1.99
CA ILE A 6 2.21 -4.31 -2.92
C ILE A 6 3.33 -3.28 -3.10
N SER A 7 3.46 -2.71 -4.29
CA SER A 7 4.38 -1.60 -4.52
C SER A 7 3.67 -0.27 -4.35
N VAL A 8 4.28 0.63 -3.58
CA VAL A 8 3.84 2.00 -3.41
C VAL A 8 4.85 2.98 -3.97
N TYR A 9 4.36 4.11 -4.46
CA TYR A 9 5.15 5.06 -5.22
C TYR A 9 5.02 6.47 -4.67
N ARG A 10 6.10 7.25 -4.76
CA ARG A 10 6.11 8.67 -4.40
C ARG A 10 6.91 9.46 -5.43
N ASN A 11 6.53 10.73 -5.64
CA ASN A 11 7.17 11.65 -6.59
C ASN A 11 7.20 11.10 -8.02
N MET A 12 6.02 10.84 -8.61
CA MET A 12 5.87 10.40 -10.00
C MET A 12 6.78 9.20 -10.37
N LEU A 13 6.82 8.16 -9.52
CA LEU A 13 7.60 6.91 -9.66
C LEU A 13 9.09 6.97 -9.30
N SER A 14 9.67 8.13 -8.98
CA SER A 14 11.10 8.20 -8.62
C SER A 14 11.44 7.50 -7.30
N ASN A 15 10.45 7.28 -6.43
CA ASN A 15 10.61 6.49 -5.21
C ASN A 15 9.57 5.37 -5.22
N GLN A 16 10.04 4.14 -5.09
CA GLN A 16 9.24 2.93 -4.95
C GLN A 16 9.64 2.21 -3.67
N CYS A 17 8.67 1.68 -2.93
CA CYS A 17 8.92 0.69 -1.90
C CYS A 17 7.83 -0.36 -1.92
N ASP A 18 8.13 -1.56 -1.45
CA ASP A 18 7.10 -2.56 -1.25
C ASP A 18 6.59 -2.53 0.19
N LEU A 19 5.33 -2.90 0.38
CA LEU A 19 4.63 -2.97 1.66
C LEU A 19 3.77 -4.23 1.70
N LEU A 20 3.44 -4.69 2.90
CA LEU A 20 2.48 -5.77 3.08
C LEU A 20 1.07 -5.19 3.13
N ALA A 21 0.11 -5.79 2.42
CA ALA A 21 -1.27 -5.37 2.42
C ALA A 21 -2.21 -6.55 2.66
N GLU A 22 -3.23 -6.31 3.46
CA GLU A 22 -4.38 -7.20 3.55
C GLU A 22 -5.39 -6.83 2.46
N ILE A 23 -5.76 -7.82 1.67
CA ILE A 23 -6.68 -7.68 0.55
C ILE A 23 -7.94 -8.50 0.83
N ASP A 24 -9.09 -7.86 0.67
CA ASP A 24 -10.38 -8.52 0.79
C ASP A 24 -10.73 -9.40 -0.42
N ASP A 25 -11.84 -10.13 -0.32
CA ASP A 25 -12.37 -11.01 -1.36
C ASP A 25 -12.73 -10.27 -2.67
N LYS A 26 -12.91 -8.95 -2.61
CA LYS A 26 -13.19 -8.07 -3.75
C LYS A 26 -11.92 -7.45 -4.35
N GLY A 27 -10.74 -7.82 -3.85
CA GLY A 27 -9.46 -7.29 -4.34
C GLY A 27 -9.11 -5.90 -3.79
N ARG A 28 -9.82 -5.41 -2.77
CA ARG A 28 -9.57 -4.09 -2.19
C ARG A 28 -8.55 -4.18 -1.07
N VAL A 29 -7.63 -3.22 -1.03
CA VAL A 29 -6.69 -3.05 0.09
C VAL A 29 -7.46 -2.52 1.29
N VAL A 30 -7.47 -3.28 2.38
CA VAL A 30 -8.17 -2.91 3.62
C VAL A 30 -7.21 -2.51 4.74
N LYS A 31 -5.98 -3.04 4.73
CA LYS A 31 -4.89 -2.67 5.63
C LYS A 31 -3.56 -2.68 4.90
N VAL A 32 -2.62 -1.85 5.33
CA VAL A 32 -1.24 -1.84 4.84
C VAL A 32 -0.30 -1.80 6.04
N PHE A 33 0.80 -2.52 5.96
CA PHE A 33 1.81 -2.67 6.99
C PHE A 33 3.18 -2.32 6.45
N ASP A 34 3.99 -1.65 7.26
CA ASP A 34 5.43 -1.52 7.05
C ASP A 34 6.13 -2.87 7.37
N TYR A 35 7.41 -3.00 7.01
CA TYR A 35 8.16 -4.24 7.19
C TYR A 35 8.37 -4.63 8.66
N ASP A 36 8.27 -3.67 9.57
CA ASP A 36 8.34 -3.91 11.02
C ASP A 36 7.01 -4.40 11.62
N GLY A 37 5.97 -4.55 10.79
CA GLY A 37 4.63 -4.96 11.20
C GLY A 37 3.72 -3.80 11.64
N THR A 38 4.20 -2.55 11.58
CA THR A 38 3.38 -1.37 11.91
C THR A 38 2.29 -1.16 10.87
N GLU A 39 1.03 -1.07 11.32
CA GLU A 39 -0.10 -0.72 10.45
C GLU A 39 0.00 0.75 10.03
N LEU A 40 0.02 0.99 8.72
CA LEU A 40 0.09 2.31 8.11
C LEU A 40 -1.31 2.85 7.85
N ARG A 41 -1.49 4.15 8.06
CA ARG A 41 -2.77 4.83 7.81
C ARG A 41 -3.04 4.90 6.31
N ILE A 42 -4.13 4.24 5.88
CA ILE A 42 -4.69 4.40 4.54
C ILE A 42 -5.49 5.71 4.48
N VAL A 43 -5.25 6.51 3.45
CA VAL A 43 -5.99 7.74 3.13
C VAL A 43 -6.93 7.45 1.95
N ARG A 44 -8.05 8.16 1.87
CA ARG A 44 -8.99 8.05 0.73
C ARG A 44 -8.24 8.18 -0.60
N GLY A 45 -8.49 7.24 -1.53
CA GLY A 45 -7.92 7.27 -2.88
C GLY A 45 -6.64 6.44 -3.08
N ASN A 46 -6.55 5.25 -2.49
CA ASN A 46 -5.42 4.31 -2.66
C ASN A 46 -4.06 4.91 -2.26
N LYS A 47 -4.01 5.65 -1.15
CA LYS A 47 -2.77 6.22 -0.62
C LYS A 47 -2.50 5.74 0.79
N VAL A 48 -1.23 5.68 1.16
CA VAL A 48 -0.78 5.42 2.53
C VAL A 48 0.16 6.50 3.02
N ILE A 49 0.12 6.79 4.32
CA ILE A 49 1.07 7.69 4.97
C ILE A 49 2.19 6.84 5.59
N LYS A 50 3.41 6.99 5.06
CA LYS A 50 4.63 6.37 5.59
C LYS A 50 5.66 7.45 5.85
N ASN A 51 6.21 7.51 7.07
CA ASN A 51 7.18 8.53 7.49
C ASN A 51 6.72 9.97 7.19
N GLY A 52 5.45 10.28 7.49
CA GLY A 52 4.86 11.61 7.29
C GLY A 52 4.65 12.01 5.83
N LYS A 53 4.76 11.07 4.89
CA LYS A 53 4.67 11.31 3.45
C LYS A 53 3.58 10.44 2.84
N GLU A 54 2.85 10.97 1.87
CA GLU A 54 1.90 10.20 1.06
C GLU A 54 2.62 9.36 0.01
N TRP A 55 2.16 8.11 -0.13
CA TRP A 55 2.58 7.17 -1.16
C TRP A 55 1.34 6.60 -1.85
N ASP A 56 1.39 6.53 -3.17
CA ASP A 56 0.33 6.00 -4.01
C ASP A 56 0.47 4.47 -4.12
N ILE A 57 -0.58 3.74 -3.75
CA ILE A 57 -0.73 2.32 -4.04
C ILE A 57 -1.15 2.23 -5.51
N ARG A 58 -0.24 1.76 -6.38
CA ARG A 58 -0.60 1.42 -7.76
C ARG A 58 -0.87 -0.07 -7.82
N ASP A 59 -2.12 -0.41 -8.16
CA ASP A 59 -2.69 -1.73 -8.38
C ASP A 59 -1.96 -2.93 -7.72
N PRO A 60 -2.56 -3.55 -6.68
CA PRO A 60 -2.15 -4.87 -6.19
C PRO A 60 -2.37 -6.00 -7.22
N ILE A 61 -3.03 -5.71 -8.33
CA ILE A 61 -3.49 -6.66 -9.34
C ILE A 61 -3.24 -6.03 -10.72
N ALA A 62 -1.98 -6.03 -11.16
CA ALA A 62 -1.73 -5.93 -12.59
C ALA A 62 -2.38 -7.16 -13.25
N ARG A 63 -3.36 -6.91 -14.13
CA ARG A 63 -3.93 -7.91 -15.04
C ARG A 63 -2.87 -8.44 -15.99
#